data_AF-A0AAV2Q4U5-F1
#
_entry.id   AF-A0AAV2Q4U5-F1
#
_cell.length_a   1.000
_cell.length_b   1.000
_cell.length_c   1.000
_cell.angle_alpha   90.00
_cell.angle_beta   90.00
_cell.angle_gamma   90.00
#
_symmetry.space_group_name_H-M   'P 1'
#
loop_
_entity.id
_entity.type
_entity.pdbx_description
1 polymer ?
#
loop_
_entity_poly.entity_id
_entity_poly.type
_entity_poly.pdbx_seq_one_letter_code
_entity_poly.pdbx_strand_id
1 'polypeptide(L)'
;MHLGNVISSNIFDSVNYGISKFNASFNYFMSSFGICQSSVKNKLFVQYCTSFYGSQIWPIYNTDTINKISVKWRIALRRIWNLQYNTHCDLLPLIASQAPIDIQLKCRFLKFYRSAINSENTLIKYLSNRMTCAYKSTM
;
A
#
# COMPACT_ATOMS: atom_id res chain seq x y z
N MET A 1 19.30 3.15 3.35
CA MET A 1 18.31 2.59 2.41
C MET A 1 18.75 1.17 2.07
N HIS A 2 17.92 0.15 2.29
CA HIS A 2 18.25 -1.23 1.93
C HIS A 2 17.11 -1.80 1.07
N LEU A 3 17.43 -2.32 -0.12
CA LEU A 3 16.45 -2.78 -1.12
C LEU A 3 15.34 -1.75 -1.42
N GLY A 4 15.65 -0.45 -1.36
CA GLY A 4 14.68 0.63 -1.59
C GLY A 4 13.70 0.88 -0.44
N ASN A 5 13.90 0.26 0.73
CA ASN A 5 13.17 0.53 1.96
C ASN A 5 14.02 1.39 2.91
N VAL A 6 13.34 2.29 3.64
CA VAL A 6 13.92 3.04 4.74
C VAL A 6 13.64 2.27 6.02
N ILE A 7 14.69 1.66 6.57
CA ILE A 7 14.66 1.06 7.91
C ILE A 7 15.17 2.14 8.85
N SER A 8 14.24 2.95 9.36
CA SER A 8 14.51 3.97 10.38
C SER A 8 14.02 3.50 11.73
N SER A 9 14.64 4.00 12.81
CA SER A 9 14.14 3.81 14.18
C SER A 9 12.71 4.33 14.34
N ASN A 10 12.32 5.32 13.54
CA ASN A 10 10.98 5.85 13.45
C ASN A 10 10.20 5.24 12.28
N ILE A 11 9.18 4.44 12.59
CA ILE A 11 8.33 3.75 11.61
C ILE A 11 7.55 4.76 10.74
N PHE A 12 7.20 5.93 11.27
CA PHE A 12 6.43 6.94 10.53
C PHE A 12 7.19 7.49 9.31
N ASP A 13 8.52 7.56 9.38
CA ASP A 13 9.36 8.02 8.26
C ASP A 13 9.30 7.05 7.08
N SER A 14 9.22 5.74 7.36
CA SER A 14 9.08 4.71 6.32
C SER A 14 7.75 4.83 5.57
N VAL A 15 6.66 5.17 6.27
CA VAL A 15 5.33 5.36 5.68
C VAL A 15 5.30 6.63 4.84
N ASN A 16 5.81 7.74 5.38
CA ASN A 16 5.89 9.00 4.66
C ASN A 16 6.73 8.87 3.38
N TYR A 17 7.87 8.18 3.46
CA TYR A 17 8.69 7.85 2.31
C TYR A 17 7.91 7.03 1.26
N GLY A 18 7.17 6.01 1.70
CA GLY A 18 6.32 5.21 0.83
C GLY A 18 5.22 6.01 0.12
N ILE A 19 4.57 6.92 0.84
CA ILE A 19 3.55 7.82 0.28
C ILE A 19 4.19 8.76 -0.75
N SER A 20 5.35 9.34 -0.45
CA SER A 20 6.09 10.20 -1.38
C SER A 20 6.50 9.44 -2.64
N LYS A 21 6.99 8.20 -2.50
CA LYS A 21 7.33 7.32 -3.61
C LYS A 21 6.10 6.96 -4.45
N PHE A 22 4.95 6.69 -3.82
CA PHE A 22 3.69 6.49 -4.50
C PHE A 22 3.28 7.73 -5.31
N ASN A 23 3.33 8.93 -4.72
CA ASN A 23 2.97 10.16 -5.43
C ASN A 23 3.90 10.42 -6.62
N ALA A 24 5.22 10.23 -6.45
CA ALA A 24 6.19 10.38 -7.52
C ALA A 24 5.91 9.39 -8.67
N SER A 25 5.70 8.12 -8.34
CA SER A 25 5.38 7.07 -9.32
C SER A 25 4.07 7.36 -10.05
N PHE A 26 3.06 7.87 -9.34
CA PHE A 26 1.78 8.24 -9.93
C PHE A 26 1.88 9.45 -10.86
N ASN A 27 2.64 10.47 -10.48
CA ASN A 27 2.85 11.64 -11.34
C ASN A 27 3.60 11.27 -12.61
N TYR A 28 4.65 10.43 -12.50
CA TYR A 28 5.37 9.88 -13.64
C TYR A 28 4.47 9.00 -14.54
N PHE A 29 3.61 8.19 -13.92
CA PHE A 29 2.61 7.41 -14.63
C PHE A 29 1.64 8.30 -15.42
N MET A 30 1.13 9.37 -14.80
CA MET A 30 0.20 10.29 -15.46
C MET A 30 0.85 11.10 -16.58
N SER A 31 2.15 11.45 -16.48
CA SER A 31 2.85 12.12 -17.57
C SER A 31 3.05 11.19 -18.78
N SER A 32 3.29 9.91 -18.52
CA SER A 32 3.57 8.92 -19.57
C SER A 32 2.29 8.37 -20.23
N PHE A 33 1.24 8.13 -19.45
CA PHE A 33 0.01 7.46 -19.89
C PHE A 33 -1.23 8.37 -19.81
N GLY A 34 -1.04 9.69 -19.70
CA GLY A 34 -2.11 10.68 -19.53
C GLY A 34 -3.14 10.70 -20.66
N ILE A 35 -2.76 10.26 -21.87
CA ILE A 35 -3.62 10.27 -23.06
C ILE A 35 -4.46 8.97 -23.17
N CYS A 36 -4.06 7.89 -22.50
CA CYS A 36 -4.74 6.60 -22.62
C CYS A 36 -6.18 6.61 -22.08
N GLN A 37 -7.01 5.67 -22.54
CA GLN A 37 -8.36 5.47 -22.00
C GLN A 37 -8.31 5.08 -20.51
N SER A 38 -9.30 5.51 -19.71
CA SER A 38 -9.35 5.27 -18.26
C SER A 38 -9.27 3.79 -17.88
N SER A 39 -9.88 2.89 -18.66
CA SER A 39 -9.81 1.44 -18.43
C SER A 39 -8.38 0.89 -18.56
N VAL A 40 -7.63 1.35 -19.58
CA VAL A 40 -6.23 0.98 -19.80
C VAL A 40 -5.34 1.61 -18.71
N LYS A 41 -5.54 2.89 -18.40
CA LYS A 41 -4.85 3.58 -17.31
C LYS A 41 -5.03 2.84 -15.98
N ASN A 42 -6.24 2.37 -15.68
CA ASN A 42 -6.52 1.66 -14.45
C ASN A 42 -5.74 0.34 -14.35
N LYS A 43 -5.69 -0.44 -15.44
CA LYS A 43 -4.87 -1.67 -15.50
C LYS A 43 -3.38 -1.37 -15.27
N LEU A 44 -2.85 -0.36 -15.96
CA LEU A 44 -1.44 0.02 -15.85
C LEU A 44 -1.11 0.61 -14.46
N PHE A 45 -2.01 1.41 -13.89
CA PHE A 45 -1.85 1.98 -12.56
C PHE A 45 -1.66 0.89 -11.50
N VAL A 46 -2.47 -0.17 -11.56
CA VAL A 46 -2.33 -1.31 -10.65
C VAL A 46 -0.95 -1.93 -10.80
N GLN A 47 -0.48 -2.16 -12.03
CA GLN A 47 0.82 -2.78 -12.29
C GLN A 47 2.00 -1.92 -11.84
N TYR A 48 2.00 -0.61 -12.13
CA TYR A 48 3.16 0.25 -11.89
C TYR A 48 3.15 0.96 -10.53
N CYS A 49 1.99 1.43 -10.08
CA CYS A 49 1.91 2.29 -8.89
C CYS A 49 1.51 1.55 -7.61
N THR A 50 0.94 0.34 -7.72
CA THR A 50 0.45 -0.41 -6.54
C THR A 50 1.37 -1.55 -6.10
N SER A 51 2.66 -1.52 -6.45
CA SER A 51 3.63 -2.50 -5.93
C SER A 51 3.78 -2.41 -4.40
N PHE A 52 3.77 -1.20 -3.84
CA PHE A 52 3.90 -0.90 -2.40
C PHE A 52 4.97 -1.75 -1.70
N TYR A 53 6.14 -1.86 -2.32
CA TYR A 53 7.23 -2.63 -1.76
C TYR A 53 7.61 -2.10 -0.36
N GLY A 54 7.78 -3.02 0.60
CA GLY A 54 8.09 -2.69 2.00
C GLY A 54 6.88 -2.34 2.86
N SER A 55 5.67 -2.23 2.29
CA SER A 55 4.48 -1.90 3.06
C SER A 55 4.06 -2.98 4.06
N GLN A 56 4.64 -4.17 3.98
CA GLN A 56 4.38 -5.28 4.91
C GLN A 56 4.92 -4.99 6.32
N ILE A 57 5.85 -4.04 6.45
CA ILE A 57 6.47 -3.68 7.73
C ILE A 57 5.77 -2.46 8.34
N TRP A 58 4.85 -1.82 7.60
CA TRP A 58 4.14 -0.64 8.09
C TRP A 58 3.16 -0.98 9.21
N PRO A 59 2.83 0.00 10.07
CA PRO A 59 1.88 -0.18 11.15
C PRO A 59 0.46 -0.11 10.56
N ILE A 60 0.05 -1.14 9.84
CA ILE A 60 -1.23 -1.20 9.10
C ILE A 60 -2.48 -1.11 9.99
N TYR A 61 -2.32 -1.24 11.31
CA TYR A 61 -3.38 -1.07 12.30
C TYR A 61 -3.51 0.37 12.81
N ASN A 62 -2.51 1.22 12.55
CA ASN A 62 -2.60 2.64 12.85
C ASN A 62 -3.51 3.30 11.80
N THR A 63 -4.70 3.71 12.25
CA THR A 63 -5.74 4.33 11.43
C THR A 63 -5.25 5.57 10.70
N ASP A 64 -4.43 6.41 11.32
CA ASP A 64 -3.90 7.63 10.69
C ASP A 64 -3.00 7.30 9.50
N THR A 65 -2.13 6.31 9.64
CA THR A 65 -1.23 5.91 8.54
C THR A 65 -1.99 5.35 7.35
N ILE A 66 -2.97 4.49 7.60
CA ILE A 66 -3.85 3.93 6.57
C ILE A 66 -4.70 5.02 5.92
N ASN A 67 -5.20 5.97 6.70
CA ASN A 67 -6.01 7.07 6.19
C ASN A 67 -5.20 7.97 5.24
N LYS A 68 -3.95 8.32 5.60
CA LYS A 68 -3.08 9.13 4.75
C LYS A 68 -2.87 8.51 3.37
N ILE A 69 -2.54 7.22 3.31
CA ILE A 69 -2.35 6.55 2.03
C ILE A 69 -3.65 6.32 1.27
N SER A 70 -4.74 6.02 1.99
CA SER A 70 -6.07 5.85 1.40
C SER A 70 -6.58 7.12 0.72
N VAL A 71 -6.34 8.29 1.32
CA VAL A 71 -6.65 9.57 0.70
C VAL A 71 -5.88 9.75 -0.62
N LYS A 72 -4.56 9.53 -0.61
CA LYS A 72 -3.73 9.67 -1.82
C LYS A 72 -4.12 8.67 -2.91
N TRP A 73 -4.41 7.44 -2.54
CA TRP A 73 -4.86 6.40 -3.47
C TRP A 73 -6.23 6.75 -4.09
N ARG A 74 -7.20 7.23 -3.30
CA ARG A 74 -8.50 7.68 -3.82
C ARG A 74 -8.38 8.89 -4.74
N ILE A 75 -7.48 9.83 -4.44
CA ILE A 75 -7.19 10.97 -5.32
C ILE A 75 -6.63 10.47 -6.66
N ALA A 76 -5.71 9.51 -6.64
CA ALA A 76 -5.17 8.91 -7.86
C ALA A 76 -6.27 8.24 -8.71
N LEU A 77 -7.16 7.45 -8.09
CA LEU A 77 -8.29 6.85 -8.79
C LEU A 77 -9.20 7.88 -9.45
N ARG A 78 -9.56 8.95 -8.75
CA ARG A 78 -10.37 10.03 -9.34
C ARG A 78 -9.70 10.64 -10.57
N ARG A 79 -8.38 10.87 -10.52
CA ARG A 79 -7.61 11.40 -11.66
C ARG A 79 -7.55 10.43 -12.84
N ILE A 80 -7.43 9.13 -12.60
CA ILE A 80 -7.39 8.09 -13.65
C ILE A 80 -8.74 8.01 -14.40
N TRP A 81 -9.82 8.06 -13.64
CA TRP A 81 -11.19 7.92 -14.16
C TRP A 81 -11.85 9.26 -14.52
N ASN A 82 -11.12 10.38 -14.36
CA ASN A 82 -11.63 11.73 -14.56
C ASN A 82 -12.93 12.00 -13.77
N LEU A 83 -12.98 11.53 -12.52
CA LEU A 83 -14.15 11.66 -11.65
C LEU A 83 -14.10 12.97 -10.86
N GLN A 84 -15.27 13.50 -10.55
CA GLN A 84 -15.41 14.66 -9.69
C GLN A 84 -14.96 14.36 -8.24
N TYR A 85 -14.46 15.38 -7.54
CA TYR A 85 -13.96 15.25 -6.17
C TYR A 85 -15.04 14.79 -5.17
N ASN A 86 -16.31 15.15 -5.43
CA ASN A 86 -17.48 14.76 -4.64
C ASN A 86 -17.91 13.29 -4.81
N THR A 87 -17.29 12.52 -5.72
CA THR A 87 -17.63 11.11 -5.91
C THR A 87 -17.38 10.34 -4.62
N HIS A 88 -18.38 9.54 -4.22
CA HIS A 88 -18.36 8.79 -2.96
C HIS A 88 -17.12 7.90 -2.87
N CYS A 89 -16.42 7.96 -1.74
CA CYS A 89 -15.15 7.27 -1.56
C CYS A 89 -15.26 5.75 -1.72
N ASP A 90 -16.38 5.17 -1.29
CA ASP A 90 -16.59 3.71 -1.30
C ASP A 90 -16.93 3.17 -2.69
N LEU A 91 -17.32 4.03 -3.63
CA LEU A 91 -17.56 3.64 -5.02
C LEU A 91 -16.27 3.57 -5.84
N LEU A 92 -15.22 4.29 -5.44
CA LEU A 92 -13.97 4.34 -6.21
C LEU A 92 -13.30 2.97 -6.39
N PRO A 93 -13.16 2.12 -5.34
CA PRO A 93 -12.63 0.77 -5.51
C PRO A 93 -13.48 -0.06 -6.49
N LEU A 94 -14.81 0.06 -6.43
CA LEU A 94 -15.73 -0.67 -7.30
C LEU A 94 -15.58 -0.23 -8.76
N ILE A 95 -15.54 1.08 -9.03
CA ILE A 95 -15.30 1.64 -10.37
C ILE A 95 -13.96 1.16 -10.92
N ALA A 96 -12.93 1.19 -10.09
CA ALA A 96 -11.60 0.71 -10.46
C ALA A 96 -11.51 -0.82 -10.55
N SER A 97 -12.55 -1.57 -10.17
CA SER A 97 -12.49 -3.04 -10.03
C SER A 97 -11.27 -3.48 -9.19
N GLN A 98 -11.02 -2.78 -8.08
CA GLN A 98 -9.92 -3.01 -7.17
C GLN A 98 -10.43 -3.11 -5.73
N ALA A 99 -9.74 -3.88 -4.90
CA ALA A 99 -9.98 -3.82 -3.46
C ALA A 99 -9.54 -2.45 -2.90
N PRO A 100 -10.21 -1.93 -1.85
CA PRO A 100 -9.70 -0.82 -1.05
C PRO A 100 -8.23 -0.99 -0.66
N ILE A 101 -7.47 0.11 -0.64
CA ILE A 101 -6.02 0.03 -0.42
C ILE A 101 -5.64 -0.53 0.95
N ASP A 102 -6.45 -0.30 1.99
CA ASP A 102 -6.23 -0.87 3.31
C ASP A 102 -6.31 -2.41 3.28
N ILE A 103 -7.28 -2.96 2.56
CA ILE A 103 -7.42 -4.40 2.35
C ILE A 103 -6.21 -4.92 1.57
N GLN A 104 -5.78 -4.23 0.50
CA GLN A 104 -4.60 -4.64 -0.26
C GLN A 104 -3.35 -4.71 0.63
N LEU A 105 -3.12 -3.70 1.49
CA LEU A 105 -1.99 -3.65 2.41
C LEU A 105 -2.05 -4.76 3.46
N LYS A 106 -3.22 -5.00 4.06
CA LYS A 106 -3.45 -6.13 4.99
C LYS A 106 -3.18 -7.47 4.32
N CYS A 107 -3.67 -7.69 3.09
CA CYS A 107 -3.39 -8.92 2.35
C CYS A 107 -1.89 -9.09 2.04
N ARG A 108 -1.16 -8.02 1.71
CA ARG A 108 0.30 -8.08 1.53
C ARG A 108 1.02 -8.48 2.82
N PHE A 109 0.62 -7.90 3.95
CA PHE A 109 1.15 -8.29 5.26
C PHE A 109 0.88 -9.77 5.56
N LEU A 110 -0.36 -10.24 5.38
CA LEU A 110 -0.72 -11.64 5.64
C LEU A 110 0.09 -12.62 4.77
N LYS A 111 0.32 -12.28 3.49
CA LYS A 111 1.17 -13.10 2.60
C LYS A 111 2.62 -13.15 3.11
N PHE A 112 3.18 -12.01 3.50
CA PHE A 112 4.53 -11.94 4.08
C PHE A 112 4.63 -12.74 5.37
N TYR A 113 3.69 -12.54 6.29
CA TYR A 113 3.64 -13.24 7.57
C TYR A 113 3.52 -14.75 7.40
N ARG A 114 2.61 -15.20 6.51
CA ARG A 114 2.48 -16.63 6.18
C ARG A 114 3.77 -17.22 5.61
N SER A 115 4.47 -16.47 4.77
CA SER A 115 5.78 -16.90 4.26
C SER A 115 6.83 -16.98 5.36
N ALA A 116 6.79 -16.06 6.33
CA ALA A 116 7.78 -15.97 7.38
C ALA A 116 7.62 -17.07 8.44
N ILE A 117 6.39 -17.46 8.79
CA ILE A 117 6.12 -18.59 9.70
C ILE A 117 6.47 -19.94 9.07
N ASN A 118 6.25 -20.08 7.77
CA ASN A 118 6.58 -21.30 7.04
C ASN A 118 8.04 -21.31 6.56
N SER A 119 8.86 -20.35 6.97
CA SER A 119 10.28 -20.31 6.61
C SER A 119 11.03 -21.47 7.26
N GLU A 120 11.93 -22.09 6.50
CA GLU A 120 12.90 -23.08 7.00
C GLU A 120 13.93 -22.44 7.94
N ASN A 121 14.15 -21.13 7.82
CA ASN A 121 15.03 -20.39 8.71
C ASN A 121 14.39 -20.28 10.10
N THR A 122 14.97 -21.00 11.06
CA THR A 122 14.49 -21.08 12.44
C THR A 122 14.42 -19.71 13.13
N LEU A 123 15.33 -18.78 12.82
CA LEU A 123 15.32 -17.43 13.36
C LEU A 123 14.13 -16.62 12.82
N ILE A 124 13.90 -16.66 11.52
CA ILE A 124 12.76 -15.96 10.89
C ILE A 124 11.44 -16.52 11.43
N LYS A 125 11.33 -17.85 11.51
CA LYS A 125 10.15 -18.53 12.06
C LYS A 125 9.91 -18.14 13.53
N TYR A 126 10.96 -18.13 14.35
CA TYR A 126 10.87 -17.71 15.75
C TYR A 126 10.42 -16.26 15.90
N LEU A 127 11.03 -15.33 15.14
CA LEU A 127 10.66 -13.91 15.15
C LEU A 127 9.22 -13.71 14.69
N SER A 128 8.79 -14.42 13.65
CA SER A 128 7.43 -14.34 13.10
C SER A 128 6.39 -14.78 14.11
N ASN A 129 6.63 -15.90 14.83
CA ASN A 129 5.75 -16.36 15.91
C ASN A 129 5.69 -15.35 17.08
N ARG A 130 6.78 -14.63 17.34
CA ARG A 130 6.82 -13.57 18.37
C ARG A 130 6.13 -12.28 17.93
N MET A 131 6.12 -11.93 16.64
CA MET A 131 5.38 -10.77 16.13
C MET A 131 3.88 -10.86 16.49
N THR A 132 3.28 -12.05 16.51
CA THR A 132 1.90 -12.25 16.99
C THR A 132 1.71 -12.13 18.51
N CYS A 133 2.74 -12.40 19.31
CA CYS A 133 2.64 -12.29 20.76
C CYS A 133 2.69 -10.82 21.22
N ALA A 134 3.56 -10.00 20.62
CA ALA A 134 3.56 -8.55 20.86
C ALA A 134 2.24 -7.88 20.43
N TYR A 135 1.57 -8.47 19.44
CA TYR A 135 0.28 -8.03 18.89
C TYR A 135 -0.93 -8.29 19.81
N LYS A 136 -0.88 -9.29 20.71
CA LYS A 136 -1.97 -9.55 21.68
C LYS A 136 -1.92 -8.64 22.91
N SER A 137 -0.77 -8.05 23.23
CA SER A 137 -0.58 -7.23 24.43
C SER A 137 -0.97 -5.76 24.26
N THR A 138 -1.29 -5.35 23.03
CA THR A 138 -1.70 -3.98 22.66
C THR A 138 -3.20 -3.87 22.31
N MET A 139 -3.94 -4.96 22.45
CA MET A 139 -5.41 -4.98 22.55
C MET A 139 -5.80 -5.04 24.02
#